data_AF-A0AAE2ZSD8-F1
#
_entry.id   AF-A0AAE2ZSD8-F1
#
_cell.length_a   1.000
_cell.length_b   1.000
_cell.length_c   1.000
_cell.angle_alpha   90.00
_cell.angle_beta   90.00
_cell.angle_gamma   90.00
#
_symmetry.space_group_name_H-M   'P 1'
#
loop_
_entity.id
_entity.type
_entity.pdbx_description
1 polymer ?
#
loop_
_entity_poly.entity_id
_entity_poly.type
_entity_poly.pdbx_seq_one_letter_code
_entity_poly.pdbx_strand_id
1 'polypeptide(L)'
;MTSLPTAIERSLGLVIDLDTCVGCHACVVNCKEWNTGGYGAPLGDLDPYGDEPVGSWLNRIHTFEVTPEDAPASIVHFPKSCLHCSDAPCVTVCPTGASYKRSEDGIVLVDESMCIGCGLCAWACPYGAREMDPVENVMKKCTLCVDRIYNDNLPEEDRTPACVRTCPAGARHFGDFSDPESNVSKLVEDRGGFDLMPEMGTAPVNKYLPPRPKQATESCGASEAKPDETANATGFLGWLDRALERLG
;
A
#
# COMPACT_ATOMS: atom_id res chain seq x y z
N MET A 1 -9.59 -27.09 -12.61
CA MET A 1 -9.92 -25.76 -12.06
C MET A 1 -9.88 -25.90 -10.56
N THR A 2 -9.10 -25.06 -9.87
CA THR A 2 -9.02 -25.07 -8.40
C THR A 2 -10.26 -24.46 -7.77
N SER A 3 -10.56 -24.84 -6.53
CA SER A 3 -11.65 -24.27 -5.74
C SER A 3 -11.11 -23.35 -4.64
N LEU A 4 -11.94 -22.39 -4.23
CA LEU A 4 -11.69 -21.60 -3.03
C LEU A 4 -12.01 -22.45 -1.77
N PRO A 5 -11.34 -22.19 -0.63
CA PRO A 5 -11.69 -22.81 0.63
C PRO A 5 -13.10 -22.40 1.06
N THR A 6 -13.83 -23.31 1.72
CA THR A 6 -15.20 -23.08 2.19
C THR A 6 -15.27 -22.22 3.45
N ALA A 7 -14.20 -22.19 4.24
CA ALA A 7 -14.08 -21.41 5.47
C ALA A 7 -12.69 -20.79 5.56
N ILE A 8 -12.62 -19.60 6.14
CA ILE A 8 -11.40 -18.86 6.41
C ILE A 8 -11.37 -18.56 7.92
N GLU A 9 -10.27 -18.89 8.61
CA GLU A 9 -10.14 -18.64 10.06
C GLU A 9 -9.89 -17.15 10.35
N ARG A 10 -8.92 -16.56 9.64
CA ARG A 10 -8.54 -15.14 9.75
C ARG A 10 -8.55 -14.47 8.39
N SER A 11 -8.92 -13.20 8.33
CA SER A 11 -9.02 -12.46 7.07
C SER A 11 -7.98 -11.35 7.05
N LEU A 12 -6.73 -11.71 6.73
CA LEU A 12 -5.64 -10.74 6.72
C LEU A 12 -5.69 -9.85 5.48
N GLY A 13 -5.55 -8.55 5.67
CA GLY A 13 -5.57 -7.60 4.57
C GLY A 13 -4.95 -6.24 4.91
N LEU A 14 -5.01 -5.36 3.92
CA LEU A 14 -4.52 -3.99 4.02
C LEU A 14 -5.66 -2.98 4.04
N VAL A 15 -5.48 -1.91 4.81
CA VAL A 15 -6.22 -0.65 4.64
C VAL A 15 -5.28 0.37 4.01
N ILE A 16 -5.71 1.01 2.93
CA ILE A 16 -4.91 1.98 2.18
C ILE A 16 -5.59 3.34 2.29
N ASP A 17 -4.98 4.27 3.00
CA ASP A 17 -5.50 5.61 3.20
C ASP A 17 -5.07 6.54 2.04
N LEU A 18 -6.04 6.91 1.20
CA LEU A 18 -5.81 7.81 0.06
C LEU A 18 -5.65 9.27 0.48
N ASP A 19 -6.03 9.62 1.72
CA ASP A 19 -5.88 10.96 2.28
C ASP A 19 -4.42 11.27 2.65
N THR A 20 -3.75 10.29 3.26
CA THR A 20 -2.39 10.44 3.79
C THR A 20 -1.32 9.97 2.81
N CYS A 21 -1.69 9.25 1.74
CA CYS A 21 -0.74 8.81 0.73
C CYS A 21 -0.17 10.00 -0.05
N VAL A 22 1.11 10.30 0.15
CA VAL A 22 1.84 11.37 -0.56
C VAL A 22 2.55 10.89 -1.83
N GLY A 23 2.32 9.66 -2.27
CA GLY A 23 2.93 9.14 -3.50
C GLY A 23 4.45 9.01 -3.46
N CYS A 24 5.08 8.83 -2.29
CA CYS A 24 6.55 8.77 -2.17
C CYS A 24 7.22 7.54 -2.78
N HIS A 25 6.47 6.55 -3.26
CA HIS A 25 6.97 5.27 -3.82
C HIS A 25 7.85 4.40 -2.89
N ALA A 26 8.10 4.79 -1.64
CA ALA A 26 8.89 3.99 -0.69
C ALA A 26 8.30 2.58 -0.45
N CYS A 27 6.97 2.49 -0.42
CA CYS A 27 6.26 1.21 -0.29
C CYS A 27 6.36 0.31 -1.53
N VAL A 28 6.75 0.86 -2.69
CA VAL A 28 6.96 0.10 -3.94
C VAL A 28 8.35 -0.49 -3.97
N VAL A 29 9.36 0.36 -3.74
CA VAL A 29 10.76 -0.06 -3.71
C VAL A 29 11.00 -1.10 -2.62
N ASN A 30 10.54 -0.86 -1.39
CA ASN A 30 10.78 -1.80 -0.29
C ASN A 30 9.99 -3.11 -0.45
N CYS A 31 8.86 -3.08 -1.16
CA CYS A 31 8.14 -4.30 -1.50
C CYS A 31 8.95 -5.17 -2.47
N LYS A 32 9.55 -4.55 -3.51
CA LYS A 32 10.45 -5.26 -4.44
C LYS A 32 11.66 -5.82 -3.69
N GLU A 33 12.38 -4.98 -2.95
CA GLU A 33 13.59 -5.37 -2.22
C GLU A 33 13.35 -6.57 -1.29
N TRP A 34 12.32 -6.50 -0.45
CA TRP A 34 12.01 -7.60 0.48
C TRP A 34 11.66 -8.90 -0.24
N ASN A 35 10.81 -8.82 -1.28
CA ASN A 35 10.31 -10.03 -1.95
C ASN A 35 11.30 -10.61 -2.95
N THR A 36 12.28 -9.84 -3.44
CA THR A 36 13.39 -10.36 -4.26
C THR A 36 14.29 -11.31 -3.46
N GLY A 37 14.52 -11.03 -2.17
CA GLY A 37 15.28 -11.89 -1.26
C GLY A 37 14.44 -12.79 -0.36
N GLY A 38 13.12 -12.83 -0.59
CA GLY A 38 12.14 -13.44 0.31
C GLY A 38 11.69 -14.84 -0.10
N TYR A 39 10.41 -15.12 0.13
CA TYR A 39 9.79 -16.44 -0.07
C TYR A 39 9.66 -16.91 -1.52
N GLY A 40 9.49 -15.99 -2.47
CA GLY A 40 9.30 -16.33 -3.89
C GLY A 40 10.63 -16.37 -4.65
N ALA A 41 10.60 -16.80 -5.91
CA ALA A 41 11.74 -16.60 -6.80
C ALA A 41 11.99 -15.09 -6.96
N PRO A 42 13.24 -14.69 -7.25
CA PRO A 42 13.60 -13.29 -7.40
C PRO A 42 12.67 -12.56 -8.36
N LEU A 43 12.40 -11.29 -8.07
CA LEU A 43 11.67 -10.43 -8.98
C LEU A 43 12.64 -9.95 -10.06
N GLY A 44 12.23 -10.05 -11.33
CA GLY A 44 13.01 -9.56 -12.45
C GLY A 44 13.48 -8.11 -12.25
N ASP A 45 14.75 -7.88 -12.55
CA ASP A 45 15.38 -6.55 -12.55
C ASP A 45 16.57 -6.53 -13.52
N LEU A 46 16.27 -6.73 -14.80
CA LEU A 46 17.27 -6.71 -15.87
C LEU A 46 17.29 -5.35 -16.55
N ASP A 47 18.51 -4.88 -16.81
CA ASP A 47 18.78 -3.60 -17.47
C ASP A 47 17.97 -2.39 -16.93
N PRO A 48 17.90 -2.17 -15.59
CA PRO A 48 17.01 -1.16 -15.00
C PRO A 48 17.34 0.28 -15.42
N TYR A 49 18.50 0.52 -16.01
CA TYR A 49 18.97 1.84 -16.46
C TYR A 49 19.27 1.91 -17.97
N GLY A 50 19.03 0.82 -18.71
CA GLY A 50 19.25 0.80 -20.15
C GLY A 50 17.98 1.07 -20.94
N ASP A 51 18.04 0.74 -22.24
CA ASP A 51 17.00 1.11 -23.21
C ASP A 51 15.75 0.21 -23.10
N GLU A 52 15.89 -1.00 -22.55
CA GLU A 52 14.81 -2.00 -22.42
C GLU A 52 14.75 -2.56 -20.99
N PRO A 53 14.33 -1.74 -19.99
CA PRO A 53 14.27 -2.20 -18.60
C PRO A 53 13.18 -3.26 -18.43
N VAL A 54 13.55 -4.37 -17.81
CA VAL A 54 12.70 -5.54 -17.60
C VAL A 54 12.61 -5.81 -16.10
N GLY A 55 11.41 -5.73 -15.52
CA GLY A 55 11.26 -6.12 -14.13
C GLY A 55 9.84 -6.22 -13.61
N SER A 56 9.70 -6.94 -12.50
CA SER A 56 8.42 -7.27 -11.89
C SER A 56 8.17 -6.46 -10.63
N TRP A 57 6.94 -5.97 -10.44
CA TRP A 57 6.57 -5.14 -9.30
C TRP A 57 5.26 -5.61 -8.68
N LEU A 58 5.27 -5.87 -7.38
CA LEU A 58 4.11 -6.44 -6.67
C LEU A 58 3.05 -5.40 -6.29
N ASN A 59 3.40 -4.11 -6.37
CA ASN A 59 2.52 -2.98 -6.17
C ASN A 59 3.03 -1.77 -6.98
N ARG A 60 2.11 -0.85 -7.31
CA ARG A 60 2.41 0.42 -8.00
C ARG A 60 1.59 1.54 -7.38
N ILE A 61 2.04 2.78 -7.52
CA ILE A 61 1.25 3.96 -7.15
C ILE A 61 0.88 4.67 -8.45
N HIS A 62 -0.43 4.79 -8.69
CA HIS A 62 -0.95 5.60 -9.79
C HIS A 62 -1.34 6.96 -9.25
N THR A 63 -0.99 8.01 -9.96
CA THR A 63 -1.32 9.39 -9.56
C THR A 63 -2.38 9.92 -10.51
N PHE A 64 -3.47 10.43 -9.94
CA PHE A 64 -4.58 11.00 -10.69
C PHE A 64 -4.79 12.45 -10.29
N GLU A 65 -5.03 13.30 -11.28
CA GLU A 65 -5.63 14.61 -11.05
C GLU A 65 -7.16 14.43 -11.03
N VAL A 66 -7.78 14.91 -9.97
CA VAL A 66 -9.21 14.80 -9.73
C VAL A 66 -9.76 16.19 -9.48
N THR A 67 -10.81 16.56 -10.21
CA THR A 67 -11.55 17.80 -10.02
C THR A 67 -12.97 17.45 -9.57
N PRO A 68 -13.24 17.43 -8.25
CA PRO A 68 -14.58 17.21 -7.74
C PRO A 68 -15.51 18.36 -8.13
N GLU A 69 -16.82 18.11 -8.19
CA GLU A 69 -17.81 19.15 -8.52
C GLU A 69 -17.79 20.32 -7.50
N ASP A 70 -17.65 20.00 -6.22
CA ASP A 70 -17.74 20.95 -5.10
C ASP A 70 -16.38 21.24 -4.42
N ALA A 71 -15.25 20.95 -5.06
CA ALA A 71 -13.92 21.16 -4.47
C ALA A 71 -12.86 21.52 -5.52
N PRO A 72 -11.76 22.20 -5.14
CA PRO A 72 -10.67 22.48 -6.07
C PRO A 72 -10.04 21.19 -6.59
N ALA A 73 -9.42 21.30 -7.78
CA ALA A 73 -8.60 20.23 -8.35
C ALA A 73 -7.54 19.77 -7.34
N SER A 74 -7.34 18.46 -7.28
CA SER A 74 -6.45 17.82 -6.32
C SER A 74 -5.78 16.61 -6.94
N ILE A 75 -4.62 16.24 -6.37
CA ILE A 75 -3.92 15.03 -6.74
C ILE A 75 -4.28 13.93 -5.74
N VAL A 76 -4.66 12.76 -6.26
CA VAL A 76 -4.86 11.54 -5.47
C VAL A 76 -3.82 10.52 -5.88
N HIS A 77 -3.02 10.08 -4.91
CA HIS A 77 -2.12 8.96 -5.09
C HIS A 77 -2.84 7.68 -4.71
N PHE A 78 -2.89 6.73 -5.64
CA PHE A 78 -3.66 5.50 -5.55
C PHE A 78 -2.73 4.29 -5.60
N PRO A 79 -2.29 3.77 -4.45
CA PRO A 79 -1.50 2.56 -4.38
C PRO A 79 -2.34 1.33 -4.76
N LYS A 80 -1.97 0.65 -5.84
CA LYS A 80 -2.55 -0.63 -6.27
C LYS A 80 -1.63 -1.79 -5.91
N SER A 81 -2.19 -2.81 -5.27
CA SER A 81 -1.57 -4.10 -5.01
C SER A 81 -2.64 -5.19 -5.11
N CYS A 82 -2.26 -6.47 -4.98
CA CYS A 82 -3.25 -7.54 -4.85
C CYS A 82 -4.17 -7.28 -3.66
N LEU A 83 -5.48 -7.50 -3.83
CA LEU A 83 -6.50 -7.25 -2.80
C LEU A 83 -6.92 -8.51 -2.03
N HIS A 84 -6.29 -9.65 -2.32
CA HIS A 84 -6.51 -10.94 -1.64
C HIS A 84 -7.99 -11.33 -1.52
N CYS A 85 -8.73 -11.11 -2.62
CA CYS A 85 -10.19 -11.19 -2.73
C CYS A 85 -10.80 -12.44 -2.06
N SER A 86 -11.98 -12.26 -1.47
CA SER A 86 -12.79 -13.35 -0.91
C SER A 86 -13.21 -14.32 -2.00
N ASP A 87 -13.83 -13.80 -3.05
CA ASP A 87 -14.06 -14.51 -4.30
C ASP A 87 -12.93 -14.16 -5.29
N ALA A 88 -11.90 -15.01 -5.32
CA ALA A 88 -10.70 -14.78 -6.11
C ALA A 88 -10.77 -15.53 -7.46
N PRO A 89 -11.25 -14.91 -8.56
CA PRO A 89 -11.35 -15.58 -9.86
C PRO A 89 -9.97 -16.02 -10.38
N CYS A 90 -8.92 -15.28 -10.01
CA CYS A 90 -7.54 -15.63 -10.35
C CYS A 90 -7.05 -16.96 -9.72
N VAL A 91 -7.73 -17.47 -8.69
CA VAL A 91 -7.50 -18.82 -8.15
C VAL A 91 -8.19 -19.82 -9.06
N THR A 92 -9.51 -19.70 -9.23
CA THR A 92 -10.34 -20.72 -9.88
C THR A 92 -10.01 -20.97 -11.36
N VAL A 93 -9.51 -19.95 -12.07
CA VAL A 93 -9.05 -20.09 -13.46
C VAL A 93 -7.70 -20.80 -13.62
N CYS A 94 -6.97 -21.05 -12.54
CA CYS A 94 -5.64 -21.66 -12.62
C CYS A 94 -5.76 -23.15 -13.01
N PRO A 95 -5.15 -23.57 -14.13
CA PRO A 95 -5.28 -24.95 -14.60
C PRO A 95 -4.43 -25.93 -13.80
N THR A 96 -3.29 -25.49 -13.26
CA THR A 96 -2.31 -26.37 -12.61
C THR A 96 -2.51 -26.56 -11.12
N GLY A 97 -3.20 -25.63 -10.45
CA GLY A 97 -3.17 -25.59 -8.98
C GLY A 97 -2.30 -24.49 -8.39
N ALA A 98 -1.45 -23.85 -9.20
CA ALA A 98 -0.47 -22.88 -8.72
C ALA A 98 -1.08 -21.71 -7.96
N SER A 99 -2.21 -21.16 -8.42
CA SER A 99 -2.91 -20.10 -7.71
C SER A 99 -3.84 -20.72 -6.68
N TYR A 100 -3.67 -20.37 -5.41
CA TYR A 100 -4.47 -20.90 -4.30
C TYR A 100 -4.74 -19.83 -3.24
N LYS A 101 -5.71 -20.11 -2.37
CA LYS A 101 -6.05 -19.27 -1.22
C LYS A 101 -5.89 -20.10 0.05
N ARG A 102 -5.14 -19.55 1.00
CA ARG A 102 -4.91 -20.14 2.33
C ARG A 102 -6.18 -20.07 3.17
N SER A 103 -6.51 -21.16 3.85
CA SER A 103 -7.70 -21.24 4.72
C SER A 103 -7.48 -20.61 6.08
N GLU A 104 -6.24 -20.60 6.55
CA GLU A 104 -5.86 -20.08 7.86
C GLU A 104 -5.90 -18.54 7.93
N ASP A 105 -5.56 -17.84 6.84
CA ASP A 105 -5.38 -16.39 6.85
C ASP A 105 -5.95 -15.63 5.64
N GLY A 106 -6.59 -16.35 4.70
CA GLY A 106 -7.21 -15.74 3.52
C GLY A 106 -6.21 -15.20 2.50
N ILE A 107 -4.91 -15.39 2.67
CA ILE A 107 -3.91 -14.89 1.74
C ILE A 107 -3.96 -15.72 0.45
N VAL A 108 -4.30 -15.06 -0.65
CA VAL A 108 -4.11 -15.61 -2.00
C VAL A 108 -2.62 -15.68 -2.31
N LEU A 109 -2.10 -16.82 -2.77
CA LEU A 109 -0.70 -17.07 -3.12
C LEU A 109 -0.56 -17.71 -4.51
N VAL A 110 0.68 -17.79 -4.98
CA VAL A 110 1.08 -18.56 -6.16
C VAL A 110 2.18 -19.51 -5.74
N ASP A 111 2.00 -20.80 -5.98
CA ASP A 111 3.08 -21.78 -5.99
C ASP A 111 3.80 -21.66 -7.33
N GLU A 112 5.00 -21.09 -7.29
CA GLU A 112 5.80 -20.81 -8.48
C GLU A 112 6.32 -22.08 -9.14
N SER A 113 6.52 -23.17 -8.37
CA SER A 113 6.97 -24.46 -8.90
C SER A 113 5.91 -25.16 -9.76
N MET A 114 4.63 -24.83 -9.52
CA MET A 114 3.48 -25.34 -10.27
C MET A 114 3.02 -24.37 -11.37
N CYS A 115 3.60 -23.17 -11.43
CA CYS A 115 3.19 -22.14 -12.36
C CYS A 115 3.79 -22.39 -13.75
N ILE A 116 2.93 -22.55 -14.76
CA ILE A 116 3.35 -22.78 -16.16
C ILE A 116 3.35 -21.52 -17.03
N GLY A 117 3.29 -20.33 -16.42
CA GLY A 117 3.35 -19.08 -17.19
C GLY A 117 2.16 -18.79 -18.13
N CYS A 118 1.00 -19.43 -17.95
CA CYS A 118 -0.11 -19.31 -18.92
C CYS A 118 -0.86 -17.96 -18.93
N GLY A 119 -0.66 -17.08 -17.94
CA GLY A 119 -1.27 -15.74 -17.90
C GLY A 119 -2.77 -15.65 -17.58
N LEU A 120 -3.51 -16.77 -17.53
CA LEU A 120 -4.97 -16.77 -17.29
C LEU A 120 -5.39 -16.04 -16.01
N CYS A 121 -4.62 -16.21 -14.93
CA CYS A 121 -4.91 -15.55 -13.66
C CYS A 121 -4.69 -14.02 -13.70
N ALA A 122 -3.81 -13.52 -14.57
CA ALA A 122 -3.66 -12.09 -14.80
C ALA A 122 -4.86 -11.54 -15.58
N TRP A 123 -5.30 -12.25 -16.62
CA TRP A 123 -6.49 -11.88 -17.39
C TRP A 123 -7.78 -11.87 -16.54
N ALA A 124 -7.91 -12.82 -15.62
CA ALA A 124 -9.04 -12.90 -14.71
C ALA A 124 -9.01 -11.88 -13.56
N CYS A 125 -7.89 -11.19 -13.32
CA CYS A 125 -7.78 -10.23 -12.22
C CYS A 125 -8.27 -8.84 -12.69
N PRO A 126 -9.41 -8.33 -12.20
CA PRO A 126 -9.94 -7.04 -12.65
C PRO A 126 -9.07 -5.85 -12.22
N TYR A 127 -8.16 -6.07 -11.28
CA TYR A 127 -7.30 -5.05 -10.70
C TYR A 127 -5.93 -4.93 -11.38
N GLY A 128 -5.59 -5.83 -12.32
CA GLY A 128 -4.25 -5.88 -12.93
C GLY A 128 -3.13 -6.13 -11.91
N ALA A 129 -3.44 -6.81 -10.80
CA ALA A 129 -2.53 -6.96 -9.66
C ALA A 129 -1.61 -8.19 -9.75
N ARG A 130 -1.55 -8.83 -10.92
CA ARG A 130 -0.76 -10.01 -11.23
C ARG A 130 0.10 -9.70 -12.44
N GLU A 131 1.40 -9.95 -12.32
CA GLU A 131 2.40 -9.62 -13.33
C GLU A 131 3.21 -10.87 -13.66
N MET A 132 3.37 -11.16 -14.95
CA MET A 132 4.24 -12.25 -15.36
C MET A 132 5.68 -11.81 -15.13
N ASP A 133 6.46 -12.62 -14.40
CA ASP A 133 7.89 -12.38 -14.33
C ASP A 133 8.54 -12.73 -15.68
N PRO A 134 9.19 -11.77 -16.34
CA PRO A 134 9.79 -11.99 -17.65
C PRO A 134 11.08 -12.83 -17.60
N VAL A 135 11.68 -13.00 -16.42
CA VAL A 135 12.91 -13.78 -16.22
C VAL A 135 12.54 -15.21 -15.82
N GLU A 136 11.78 -15.34 -14.73
CA GLU A 136 11.39 -16.63 -14.15
C GLU A 136 10.22 -17.28 -14.91
N ASN A 137 9.50 -16.53 -15.76
CA ASN A 137 8.32 -17.00 -16.50
C ASN A 137 7.19 -17.57 -15.61
N VAL A 138 7.10 -17.05 -14.38
CA VAL A 138 6.07 -17.40 -13.39
C VAL A 138 5.29 -16.16 -12.96
N MET A 139 4.03 -16.36 -12.57
CA MET A 139 3.18 -15.26 -12.17
C MET A 139 3.54 -14.73 -10.78
N LYS A 140 3.81 -13.43 -10.68
CA LYS A 140 4.08 -12.70 -9.44
C LYS A 140 2.88 -11.85 -9.02
N LYS A 141 2.77 -11.62 -7.71
CA LYS A 141 1.80 -10.72 -7.10
C LYS A 141 2.17 -10.45 -5.65
N CYS A 142 1.59 -9.42 -5.05
CA CYS A 142 1.68 -9.19 -3.60
C CYS A 142 1.32 -10.47 -2.83
N THR A 143 2.20 -10.88 -1.91
CA THR A 143 2.08 -12.06 -1.05
C THR A 143 1.56 -11.72 0.34
N LEU A 144 1.16 -10.45 0.56
CA LEU A 144 0.93 -9.88 1.88
C LEU A 144 2.16 -10.02 2.82
N CYS A 145 3.36 -10.19 2.24
CA CYS A 145 4.60 -10.51 2.95
C CYS A 145 4.41 -11.67 3.94
N VAL A 146 3.76 -12.76 3.49
CA VAL A 146 3.49 -13.97 4.30
C VAL A 146 4.75 -14.50 5.02
N ASP A 147 5.89 -14.34 4.38
CA ASP A 147 7.22 -14.72 4.85
C ASP A 147 7.81 -13.79 5.91
N ARG A 148 7.25 -12.58 6.04
CA ARG A 148 7.64 -11.58 7.02
C ARG A 148 6.74 -11.60 8.26
N ILE A 149 5.44 -11.71 8.05
CA ILE A 149 4.43 -11.63 9.14
C ILE A 149 4.52 -12.82 10.11
N TYR A 150 5.04 -13.96 9.65
CA TYR A 150 5.26 -15.15 10.47
C TYR A 150 6.75 -15.41 10.78
N ASN A 151 7.64 -14.46 10.52
CA ASN A 151 9.08 -14.66 10.74
C ASN A 151 9.48 -14.43 12.20
N ASP A 152 9.72 -15.51 12.92
CA ASP A 152 10.12 -15.43 14.33
C ASP A 152 11.50 -14.82 14.58
N ASN A 153 12.33 -14.68 13.53
CA ASN A 153 13.63 -14.02 13.62
C ASN A 153 13.52 -12.48 13.60
N LEU A 154 12.33 -11.94 13.35
CA LEU A 154 12.06 -10.51 13.43
C LEU A 154 11.43 -10.16 14.79
N PRO A 155 11.73 -8.97 15.34
CA PRO A 155 10.95 -8.39 16.43
C PRO A 155 9.47 -8.34 16.07
N GLU A 156 8.59 -8.53 17.05
CA GLU A 156 7.14 -8.62 16.82
C GLU A 156 6.59 -7.36 16.12
N GLU A 157 7.10 -6.18 16.48
CA GLU A 157 6.74 -4.90 15.88
C GLU A 157 7.11 -4.78 14.38
N ASP A 158 8.07 -5.59 13.91
CA ASP A 158 8.53 -5.59 12.52
C ASP A 158 7.87 -6.69 11.67
N ARG A 159 7.08 -7.59 12.27
CA ARG A 159 6.30 -8.67 11.63
C ARG A 159 5.02 -8.16 10.96
N THR A 160 5.19 -7.11 10.16
CA THR A 160 4.15 -6.48 9.34
C THR A 160 4.64 -6.39 7.90
N PRO A 161 3.77 -6.27 6.88
CA PRO A 161 4.22 -6.20 5.50
C PRO A 161 5.23 -5.07 5.25
N ALA A 162 6.22 -5.34 4.40
CA ALA A 162 7.29 -4.41 4.07
C ALA A 162 6.77 -3.04 3.59
N CYS A 163 5.66 -3.04 2.85
CA CYS A 163 5.00 -1.83 2.36
C CYS A 163 4.33 -1.00 3.47
N VAL A 164 3.90 -1.64 4.57
CA VAL A 164 3.31 -0.99 5.76
C VAL A 164 4.42 -0.43 6.62
N ARG A 165 5.44 -1.24 6.94
CA ARG A 165 6.55 -0.85 7.82
C ARG A 165 7.31 0.39 7.32
N THR A 166 7.46 0.51 6.01
CA THR A 166 8.23 1.57 5.36
C THR A 166 7.42 2.84 5.13
N CYS A 167 6.09 2.82 5.22
CA CYS A 167 5.27 3.97 4.83
C CYS A 167 5.51 5.15 5.80
N PRO A 168 6.18 6.25 5.36
CA PRO A 168 6.50 7.34 6.28
C PRO A 168 5.26 8.16 6.67
N ALA A 169 4.25 8.17 5.81
CA ALA A 169 3.00 8.90 6.02
C ALA A 169 1.94 8.09 6.79
N GLY A 170 2.22 6.80 7.09
CA GLY A 170 1.25 5.92 7.74
C GLY A 170 0.01 5.61 6.87
N ALA A 171 0.13 5.66 5.54
CA ALA A 171 -0.98 5.48 4.60
C ALA A 171 -1.37 4.02 4.34
N ARG A 172 -0.61 3.05 4.87
CA ARG A 172 -0.91 1.61 4.73
C ARG A 172 -0.97 1.00 6.11
N HIS A 173 -2.05 0.28 6.39
CA HIS A 173 -2.25 -0.46 7.62
C HIS A 173 -2.46 -1.94 7.28
N PHE A 174 -2.10 -2.82 8.20
CA PHE A 174 -2.27 -4.26 8.08
C PHE A 174 -2.91 -4.78 9.36
N GLY A 175 -3.76 -5.80 9.21
CA GLY A 175 -4.46 -6.43 10.32
C GLY A 175 -5.45 -7.49 9.85
N ASP A 176 -6.24 -7.98 10.80
CA ASP A 176 -7.22 -9.04 10.61
C ASP A 176 -8.64 -8.46 10.58
N PHE A 177 -9.32 -8.63 9.45
CA PHE A 177 -10.71 -8.20 9.26
C PHE A 177 -11.73 -9.16 9.89
N SER A 178 -11.31 -10.36 10.32
CA SER A 178 -12.17 -11.25 11.11
C SER A 178 -12.31 -10.78 12.55
N ASP A 179 -11.40 -9.93 13.04
CA ASP A 179 -11.44 -9.32 14.37
C ASP A 179 -12.01 -7.89 14.29
N PRO A 180 -13.23 -7.63 14.83
CA PRO A 180 -13.81 -6.30 14.86
C PRO A 180 -12.99 -5.30 15.67
N GLU A 181 -12.21 -5.76 16.64
CA GLU A 181 -11.41 -4.91 17.52
C GLU A 181 -10.05 -4.54 16.93
N SER A 182 -9.68 -5.13 15.79
CA SER A 182 -8.42 -4.87 15.11
C SER A 182 -8.31 -3.42 14.65
N ASN A 183 -7.07 -2.94 14.50
CA ASN A 183 -6.79 -1.60 14.01
C ASN A 183 -7.41 -1.33 12.63
N VAL A 184 -7.40 -2.32 11.74
CA VAL A 184 -7.93 -2.19 10.38
C VAL A 184 -9.46 -2.18 10.35
N SER A 185 -10.11 -3.00 11.17
CA SER A 185 -11.58 -3.06 11.26
C SER A 185 -12.14 -1.74 11.78
N LYS A 186 -11.60 -1.24 12.90
CA LYS A 186 -11.97 0.06 13.48
C LYS A 186 -11.71 1.20 12.51
N LEU A 187 -10.54 1.21 11.87
CA LEU A 187 -10.19 2.28 10.95
C LEU A 187 -11.13 2.34 9.72
N VAL A 188 -11.53 1.18 9.19
CA VAL A 188 -12.50 1.12 8.08
C VAL A 188 -13.88 1.60 8.52
N GLU A 189 -14.34 1.20 9.70
CA GLU A 189 -15.61 1.69 10.26
C GLU A 189 -15.59 3.22 10.47
N ASP A 190 -14.55 3.73 11.14
CA ASP A 190 -14.43 5.14 11.51
C ASP A 190 -14.28 6.08 10.30
N ARG A 191 -13.56 5.65 9.26
CA ARG A 191 -13.21 6.48 8.09
C ARG A 191 -14.10 6.21 6.86
N GLY A 192 -15.06 5.30 6.96
CA GLY A 192 -15.92 4.91 5.84
C GLY A 192 -15.13 4.23 4.72
N GLY A 193 -14.33 3.21 5.08
CA GLY A 193 -13.54 2.46 4.12
C GLY A 193 -14.41 1.70 3.12
N PHE A 194 -13.93 1.58 1.88
CA PHE A 194 -14.70 1.04 0.76
C PHE A 194 -13.93 0.00 -0.04
N ASP A 195 -14.69 -0.82 -0.77
CA ASP A 195 -14.17 -1.80 -1.72
C ASP A 195 -13.87 -1.19 -3.08
N LEU A 196 -12.76 -1.62 -3.66
CA LEU A 196 -12.42 -1.22 -5.02
C LEU A 196 -13.22 -2.03 -6.04
N MET A 197 -13.98 -1.33 -6.88
CA MET A 197 -14.78 -1.91 -7.97
C MET A 197 -15.72 -3.02 -7.49
N PRO A 198 -16.66 -2.73 -6.56
CA PRO A 198 -17.58 -3.73 -6.02
C PRO A 198 -18.44 -4.41 -7.10
N GLU A 199 -18.69 -3.75 -8.21
CA GLU A 199 -19.40 -4.28 -9.38
C GLU A 199 -18.74 -5.52 -10.00
N MET A 200 -17.45 -5.78 -9.71
CA MET A 200 -16.72 -6.96 -10.19
C MET A 200 -17.03 -8.23 -9.38
N GLY A 201 -17.75 -8.12 -8.26
CA GLY A 201 -18.20 -9.29 -7.48
C GLY A 201 -17.10 -10.07 -6.75
N THR A 202 -15.85 -9.60 -6.74
CA THR A 202 -14.72 -10.36 -6.15
C THR A 202 -14.62 -10.27 -4.62
N ALA A 203 -15.37 -9.34 -4.00
CA ALA A 203 -15.31 -9.04 -2.57
C ALA A 203 -13.87 -8.88 -2.05
N PRO A 204 -13.15 -7.80 -2.43
CA PRO A 204 -11.81 -7.49 -1.93
C PRO A 204 -11.72 -7.52 -0.40
N VAL A 205 -10.62 -8.08 0.11
CA VAL A 205 -10.33 -8.03 1.55
C VAL A 205 -9.70 -6.68 1.89
N ASN A 206 -8.73 -6.23 1.07
CA ASN A 206 -8.14 -4.92 1.23
C ASN A 206 -9.17 -3.80 1.00
N LYS A 207 -9.16 -2.78 1.85
CA LYS A 207 -10.06 -1.62 1.79
C LYS A 207 -9.28 -0.34 1.50
N TYR A 208 -9.96 0.63 0.91
CA TYR A 208 -9.45 1.98 0.70
C TYR A 208 -10.17 2.96 1.62
N LEU A 209 -9.47 3.96 2.15
CA LEU A 209 -10.10 5.09 2.84
C LEU A 209 -10.15 6.29 1.88
N PRO A 210 -11.28 7.02 1.86
CA PRO A 210 -11.40 8.18 0.99
C PRO A 210 -10.51 9.34 1.48
N PRO A 211 -10.03 10.20 0.55
CA PRO A 211 -9.49 11.50 0.91
C PRO A 211 -10.49 12.30 1.74
N ARG A 212 -10.03 12.97 2.80
CA ARG A 212 -10.90 13.85 3.57
C ARG A 212 -11.17 15.12 2.77
N PRO A 213 -12.36 15.74 2.90
CA PRO A 213 -12.59 17.07 2.37
C PRO A 213 -11.53 18.02 2.90
N LYS A 214 -10.74 18.60 2.00
CA LYS A 214 -9.81 19.66 2.39
C LYS A 214 -10.65 20.84 2.84
N GLN A 215 -10.28 21.44 3.97
CA GLN A 215 -10.90 22.70 4.38
C GLN A 215 -10.77 23.67 3.21
N ALA A 216 -11.89 24.27 2.80
CA ALA A 216 -11.82 25.43 1.92
C ALA A 216 -10.91 26.42 2.64
N THR A 217 -9.78 26.76 2.02
CA THR A 217 -9.02 27.92 2.47
C THR A 217 -9.97 29.10 2.32
N GLU A 218 -10.64 29.50 3.41
CA GLU A 218 -10.91 30.92 3.59
C GLU A 218 -9.61 31.60 3.24
N SER A 219 -9.65 32.55 2.30
CA SER A 219 -8.47 33.24 1.79
C SER A 219 -7.52 33.40 2.96
N CYS A 220 -6.38 32.69 2.92
CA CYS A 220 -5.34 32.90 3.89
C CYS A 220 -4.88 34.31 3.55
N GLY A 221 -5.57 35.31 4.11
CA GLY A 221 -4.95 36.55 4.45
C GLY A 221 -3.82 36.07 5.30
N ALA A 222 -2.63 36.01 4.69
CA ALA A 222 -1.41 36.08 5.46
C ALA A 222 -1.72 37.21 6.44
N SER A 223 -1.98 36.86 7.70
CA SER A 223 -1.94 37.86 8.74
C SER A 223 -0.54 38.40 8.54
N GLU A 224 -0.44 39.64 8.05
CA GLU A 224 0.84 40.31 7.92
C GLU A 224 1.54 40.00 9.22
N ALA A 225 2.63 39.22 9.14
CA ALA A 225 3.40 38.89 10.32
C ALA A 225 3.69 40.26 10.91
N LYS A 226 3.10 40.56 12.07
CA LYS A 226 3.30 41.85 12.70
C LYS A 226 4.82 42.00 12.78
N PRO A 227 5.39 43.09 12.24
CA PRO A 227 6.83 43.26 12.25
C PRO A 227 7.32 43.02 13.67
N ASP A 228 8.35 42.20 13.77
CA ASP A 228 8.88 41.63 14.99
C ASP A 228 8.98 42.70 16.10
N GLU A 229 8.17 42.56 17.16
CA GLU A 229 8.16 43.50 18.30
C GLU A 229 9.46 43.43 19.13
N THR A 230 10.41 42.56 18.75
CA THR A 230 11.73 42.41 19.37
C THR A 230 12.67 43.59 19.12
N ALA A 231 12.39 44.45 18.14
CA ALA A 231 13.22 45.62 17.84
C ALA A 231 13.42 46.56 19.05
N ASN A 232 12.52 46.50 20.05
CA ASN A 232 12.60 47.25 21.30
C ASN A 232 12.60 46.35 22.55
N ALA A 233 13.01 45.08 22.44
CA ALA A 233 13.11 44.19 23.59
C ALA A 233 14.09 44.78 24.63
N THR A 234 13.58 45.05 25.84
CA THR A 234 14.38 45.52 26.98
C THR A 234 14.57 44.39 28.00
N GLY A 235 15.56 44.53 28.89
CA GLY A 235 15.86 43.50 29.89
C GLY A 235 16.64 42.30 29.35
N PHE A 236 16.39 41.12 29.90
CA PHE A 236 17.17 39.90 29.62
C PHE A 236 17.13 39.47 28.16
N LEU A 237 15.96 39.49 27.53
CA LEU A 237 15.79 39.07 26.14
C LEU A 237 16.53 40.00 25.17
N GLY A 238 16.47 41.32 25.39
CA GLY A 238 17.25 42.26 24.59
C GLY A 238 18.76 42.18 24.83
N TRP A 239 19.22 41.77 26.02
CA TRP A 239 20.63 41.48 26.25
C TRP A 239 21.08 40.21 25.52
N LEU A 240 20.25 39.16 25.51
CA LEU A 240 20.54 37.89 24.86
C LEU A 240 20.66 38.06 23.33
N ASP A 241 19.75 38.79 22.69
CA ASP A 241 19.84 39.09 21.26
C ASP A 241 21.15 39.81 20.91
N ARG A 242 21.48 40.88 21.64
CA ARG A 242 22.74 41.62 21.44
C ARG A 242 23.98 40.79 21.70
N ALA A 243 23.90 39.78 22.57
CA ALA A 243 25.00 38.86 22.83
C ALA A 243 25.17 37.86 21.69
N LEU A 244 24.08 37.35 21.12
CA LEU A 244 24.08 36.42 19.99
C LEU A 244 24.50 37.10 18.68
N GLU A 245 24.07 38.34 18.43
CA GLU A 245 24.50 39.13 17.27
C GLU A 245 26.02 39.39 17.26
N ARG A 246 26.67 39.43 18.43
CA ARG A 246 28.12 39.62 18.54
C ARG A 246 28.92 38.33 18.33
N LEU A 247 28.23 37.19 18.22
CA LEU A 247 28.83 35.86 18.01
C LEU A 247 28.71 35.38 16.55
N GLY A 248 27.96 36.10 15.70
CA GLY A 248 27.94 35.98 14.24
C GLY A 248 28.78 37.05 13.58
#